data_AF-A0A8H7XRJ0-F1
#
_entry.id   AF-A0A8H7XRJ0-F1
#
_cell.length_a   1.000
_cell.length_b   1.000
_cell.length_c   1.000
_cell.angle_alpha   90.00
_cell.angle_beta   90.00
_cell.angle_gamma   90.00
#
_symmetry.space_group_name_H-M   'P 1'
#
loop_
_entity.id
_entity.type
_entity.pdbx_description
1 polymer ?
#
loop_
_entity_poly.entity_id
_entity_poly.type
_entity_poly.pdbx_seq_one_letter_code
_entity_poly.pdbx_strand_id
1 'polypeptide(L)'
;MDSPWDEDPMDTTSRDVEWSRISSDFTNVGYREGITAGKEAASQEGFNDGFANVGVPIGRELGLLRGVTSVLLSFLKVTPDVPEHDRMLAEVQDISSQLSKVRFSDIMPRDLEAEQHAREHLEAEGEELDVHEDLAAKRDMEGIEDMLASLSAGNGKIRGESARPTPEDVQALKSRLGILSNRLALDINWSC
;
A
#
# COMPACT_ATOMS: atom_id res chain seq x y z
N MET A 1 26.47 67.69 -19.25
CA MET A 1 25.98 66.35 -19.58
C MET A 1 25.82 65.67 -18.25
N ASP A 2 24.60 65.61 -17.71
CA ASP A 2 24.29 64.75 -16.57
C ASP A 2 24.56 63.32 -17.02
N SER A 3 25.32 62.57 -16.22
CA SER A 3 25.59 61.18 -16.52
C SER A 3 24.26 60.44 -16.45
N PRO A 4 23.87 59.63 -17.45
CA PRO A 4 22.73 58.70 -17.33
C PRO A 4 22.86 57.69 -16.16
N TRP A 5 23.96 57.77 -15.41
CA TRP A 5 24.32 56.98 -14.24
C TRP A 5 24.52 57.84 -12.98
N ASP A 6 24.14 59.12 -12.99
CA ASP A 6 24.07 59.92 -11.76
C ASP A 6 22.85 59.41 -10.96
N GLU A 7 23.05 58.26 -10.30
CA GLU A 7 22.09 57.59 -9.43
C GLU A 7 21.70 58.56 -8.30
N ASP A 8 20.42 58.91 -8.21
CA ASP A 8 19.88 59.67 -7.10
C ASP A 8 20.19 58.88 -5.81
N PRO A 9 20.78 59.47 -4.76
CA PRO A 9 21.05 58.77 -3.49
C PRO A 9 19.79 58.15 -2.84
N MET A 10 18.59 58.55 -3.25
CA MET A 10 17.34 57.87 -2.88
C MET A 10 17.08 56.55 -3.64
N ASP A 11 17.59 56.39 -4.86
CA ASP A 11 17.43 55.18 -5.67
C ASP A 11 18.40 54.05 -5.21
N THR A 12 19.60 54.43 -4.76
CA THR A 12 20.58 53.47 -4.20
C THR A 12 20.11 52.87 -2.87
N THR A 13 19.52 53.68 -1.99
CA THR A 13 18.95 53.21 -0.72
C THR A 13 17.71 52.34 -0.92
N SER A 14 16.84 52.68 -1.89
CA SER A 14 15.71 51.84 -2.28
C SER A 14 16.15 50.48 -2.81
N ARG A 15 17.19 50.46 -3.68
CA ARG A 15 17.80 49.24 -4.19
C ARG A 15 18.38 48.37 -3.07
N ASP A 16 19.14 48.94 -2.15
CA ASP A 16 19.75 48.19 -1.04
C ASP A 16 18.69 47.55 -0.11
N VAL A 17 17.59 48.26 0.14
CA VAL A 17 16.45 47.72 0.90
C VAL A 17 15.81 46.57 0.14
N GLU A 18 15.57 46.71 -1.17
CA GLU A 18 15.00 45.65 -2.00
C GLU A 18 15.92 44.42 -2.09
N TRP A 19 17.23 44.63 -2.25
CA TRP A 19 18.24 43.55 -2.21
C TRP A 19 18.26 42.83 -0.87
N SER A 20 18.17 43.55 0.25
CA SER A 20 18.12 42.94 1.58
C SER A 20 16.86 42.09 1.77
N ARG A 21 15.71 42.55 1.25
CA ARG A 21 14.44 41.82 1.28
C ARG A 21 14.49 40.57 0.42
N ILE A 22 15.00 40.68 -0.81
CA ILE A 22 15.17 39.53 -1.71
C ILE A 22 16.11 38.51 -1.08
N SER A 23 17.20 38.94 -0.46
CA SER A 23 18.17 38.06 0.19
C SER A 23 17.56 37.32 1.39
N SER A 24 16.77 38.01 2.23
CA SER A 24 16.12 37.39 3.38
C SER A 24 15.01 36.41 2.95
N ASP A 25 14.22 36.79 1.94
CA ASP A 25 13.21 35.91 1.35
C ASP A 25 13.85 34.65 0.76
N PHE A 26 14.95 34.79 0.00
CA PHE A 26 15.68 33.65 -0.57
C PHE A 26 16.26 32.73 0.50
N THR A 27 16.79 33.30 1.58
CA THR A 27 17.33 32.52 2.72
C THR A 27 16.22 31.77 3.45
N ASN A 28 15.09 32.43 3.71
CA ASN A 28 13.95 31.83 4.40
C ASN A 28 13.29 30.73 3.56
N VAL A 29 13.12 30.97 2.25
CA VAL A 29 12.60 29.98 1.31
C VAL A 29 13.56 28.79 1.22
N GLY A 30 14.85 29.03 1.01
CA GLY A 30 15.86 27.97 0.94
C GLY A 30 15.96 27.13 2.23
N TYR A 31 15.80 27.75 3.40
CA TYR A 31 15.75 27.04 4.68
C TYR A 31 14.51 26.15 4.79
N ARG A 32 13.32 26.69 4.44
CA ARG A 32 12.08 25.90 4.43
C ARG A 32 12.15 24.76 3.44
N GLU A 33 12.61 25.02 2.22
CA GLU A 33 12.81 23.99 1.19
C GLU A 33 13.81 22.93 1.64
N GLY A 34 14.91 23.32 2.28
CA GLY A 34 15.89 22.39 2.84
C GLY A 34 15.30 21.48 3.93
N ILE A 35 14.47 22.01 4.82
CA ILE A 35 13.76 21.20 5.82
C ILE A 35 12.78 20.24 5.14
N THR A 36 11.97 20.73 4.21
CA THR A 36 11.00 19.91 3.49
C THR A 36 11.70 18.78 2.73
N ALA A 37 12.76 19.10 1.98
CA ALA A 37 13.54 18.13 1.24
C ALA A 37 14.21 17.10 2.16
N GLY A 38 14.70 17.51 3.33
CA GLY A 38 15.26 16.61 4.33
C GLY A 38 14.23 15.65 4.92
N LYS A 39 13.04 16.16 5.27
CA LYS A 39 11.91 15.33 5.76
C LYS A 39 11.46 14.34 4.68
N GLU A 40 11.31 14.81 3.45
CA GLU A 40 10.91 13.97 2.33
C GLU A 40 11.93 12.87 2.05
N ALA A 41 13.23 13.21 2.01
CA ALA A 41 14.29 12.23 1.79
C ALA A 41 14.32 11.14 2.87
N ALA A 42 14.18 11.52 4.14
CA ALA A 42 14.11 10.56 5.24
C ALA A 42 12.85 9.66 5.15
N SER A 43 11.70 10.23 4.79
CA SER A 43 10.46 9.47 4.60
C SER A 43 10.53 8.50 3.41
N GLN A 44 11.22 8.88 2.32
CA GLN A 44 11.39 8.03 1.15
C GLN A 44 12.29 6.82 1.44
N GLU A 45 13.32 6.97 2.27
CA GLU A 45 14.17 5.85 2.70
C GLU A 45 13.36 4.76 3.43
N GLY A 46 12.52 5.17 4.40
CA GLY A 46 11.62 4.25 5.10
C GLY A 46 10.60 3.58 4.18
N PHE A 47 10.04 4.32 3.22
CA PHE A 47 9.15 3.74 2.21
C PHE A 47 9.87 2.70 1.33
N ASN A 48 11.07 3.02 0.86
CA ASN A 48 11.84 2.12 -0.01
C ASN A 48 12.16 0.80 0.69
N ASP A 49 12.53 0.86 1.97
CA ASP A 49 12.83 -0.33 2.76
C ASP A 49 11.56 -1.17 2.99
N GLY A 50 10.46 -0.55 3.43
CA GLY A 50 9.17 -1.24 3.60
C GLY A 50 8.64 -1.83 2.28
N PHE A 51 8.79 -1.12 1.17
CA PHE A 51 8.43 -1.60 -0.16
C PHE A 51 9.27 -2.82 -0.55
N ALA A 52 10.60 -2.77 -0.40
CA ALA A 52 11.48 -3.85 -0.80
C ALA A 52 11.35 -5.10 0.09
N ASN A 53 11.25 -4.92 1.40
CA ASN A 53 11.31 -6.01 2.38
C ASN A 53 9.95 -6.63 2.69
N VAL A 54 8.87 -5.85 2.61
CA VAL A 54 7.51 -6.31 2.97
C VAL A 54 6.57 -6.25 1.78
N GLY A 55 6.53 -5.11 1.09
CA GLY A 55 5.67 -4.85 -0.07
C GLY A 55 5.82 -5.86 -1.20
N VAL A 56 7.05 -5.93 -1.74
CA VAL A 56 7.39 -6.75 -2.90
C VAL A 56 7.20 -8.24 -2.63
N PRO A 57 7.70 -8.85 -1.54
CA PRO A 57 7.53 -10.29 -1.30
C PRO A 57 6.06 -10.71 -1.21
N ILE A 58 5.25 -9.98 -0.41
CA ILE A 58 3.85 -10.29 -0.20
C ILE A 58 3.03 -10.05 -1.48
N GLY A 59 3.25 -8.91 -2.13
CA GLY A 59 2.55 -8.56 -3.38
C GLY A 59 2.84 -9.55 -4.49
N ARG A 60 4.10 -9.99 -4.61
CA ARG A 60 4.53 -11.00 -5.58
C ARG A 60 3.89 -12.36 -5.30
N GLU A 61 3.89 -12.81 -4.05
CA GLU A 61 3.29 -14.10 -3.68
C GLU A 61 1.77 -14.12 -3.98
N LEU A 62 1.03 -13.08 -3.57
CA LEU A 62 -0.39 -12.96 -3.90
C LEU A 62 -0.63 -12.90 -5.42
N GLY A 63 0.20 -12.15 -6.14
CA GLY A 63 0.12 -12.05 -7.60
C GLY A 63 0.30 -13.41 -8.27
N LEU A 64 1.28 -14.20 -7.83
CA LEU A 64 1.51 -15.57 -8.30
C LEU A 64 0.33 -16.49 -8.01
N LEU A 65 -0.19 -16.49 -6.78
CA LEU A 65 -1.33 -17.32 -6.39
C LEU A 65 -2.57 -17.03 -7.25
N ARG A 66 -2.88 -15.73 -7.46
CA ARG A 66 -4.00 -15.30 -8.31
C ARG A 66 -3.77 -15.67 -9.78
N GLY A 67 -2.55 -15.48 -10.28
CA GLY A 67 -2.18 -15.84 -11.65
C GLY A 67 -2.33 -17.33 -11.92
N VAL A 68 -1.74 -18.17 -11.06
CA VAL A 68 -1.86 -19.64 -11.15
C VAL A 68 -3.32 -20.07 -11.10
N THR A 69 -4.10 -19.56 -10.14
CA THR A 69 -5.52 -19.91 -10.01
C THR A 69 -6.30 -19.55 -11.27
N SER A 70 -6.02 -18.38 -11.87
CA SER A 70 -6.64 -17.96 -13.13
C SER A 70 -6.31 -18.89 -14.30
N VAL A 71 -5.04 -19.30 -14.41
CA VAL A 71 -4.59 -20.25 -15.43
C VAL A 71 -5.28 -21.61 -15.25
N LEU A 72 -5.33 -22.14 -14.02
CA LEU A 72 -6.01 -23.41 -13.73
C LEU A 72 -7.51 -23.33 -14.03
N LEU A 73 -8.16 -22.22 -13.67
CA LEU A 73 -9.58 -21.99 -13.98
C LEU A 73 -9.83 -21.99 -15.49
N SER A 74 -8.96 -21.32 -16.25
CA SER A 74 -9.04 -21.28 -17.71
C SER A 74 -8.79 -22.65 -18.34
N PHE A 75 -7.75 -23.35 -17.87
CA PHE A 75 -7.41 -24.70 -18.32
C PHE A 75 -8.58 -25.69 -18.12
N LEU A 76 -9.15 -25.74 -16.91
CA LEU A 76 -10.29 -26.61 -16.61
C LEU A 76 -11.51 -26.24 -17.46
N LYS A 77 -11.76 -24.97 -17.75
CA LYS A 77 -12.87 -24.58 -18.64
C LYS A 77 -12.70 -25.08 -20.08
N VAL A 78 -11.46 -25.19 -20.57
CA VAL A 78 -11.16 -25.61 -21.94
C VAL A 78 -11.02 -27.14 -22.06
N THR A 79 -10.59 -27.82 -21.00
CA THR A 79 -10.34 -29.28 -21.01
C THR A 79 -11.33 -30.00 -20.07
N PRO A 80 -12.48 -30.45 -20.58
CA PRO A 80 -13.49 -31.15 -19.76
C PRO A 80 -13.15 -32.63 -19.48
N ASP A 81 -12.18 -33.21 -20.19
CA ASP A 81 -11.83 -34.65 -20.12
C ASP A 81 -10.93 -35.02 -18.94
N VAL A 82 -10.87 -34.16 -17.92
CA VAL A 82 -10.06 -34.40 -16.72
C VAL A 82 -10.91 -35.18 -15.68
N PRO A 83 -10.39 -36.24 -15.05
CA PRO A 83 -11.13 -36.96 -14.01
C PRO A 83 -11.49 -36.03 -12.84
N GLU A 84 -12.71 -36.13 -12.32
CA GLU A 84 -13.25 -35.25 -11.26
C GLU A 84 -13.31 -33.75 -11.65
N HIS A 85 -13.43 -33.44 -12.94
CA HIS A 85 -13.50 -32.09 -13.49
C HIS A 85 -14.38 -31.13 -12.68
N ASP A 86 -15.65 -31.48 -12.46
CA ASP A 86 -16.60 -30.61 -11.74
C ASP A 86 -16.14 -30.28 -10.31
N ARG A 87 -15.52 -31.24 -9.62
CA ARG A 87 -15.00 -31.03 -8.26
C ARG A 87 -13.80 -30.10 -8.27
N MET A 88 -12.88 -30.28 -9.20
CA MET A 88 -11.71 -29.41 -9.33
C MET A 88 -12.10 -28.01 -9.78
N LEU A 89 -13.08 -27.89 -10.68
CA LEU A 89 -13.59 -26.60 -11.13
C LEU A 89 -14.22 -25.83 -9.96
N ALA A 90 -15.05 -26.49 -9.15
CA ALA A 90 -15.64 -25.89 -7.95
C ALA A 90 -14.56 -25.45 -6.94
N GLU A 91 -13.55 -26.30 -6.70
CA GLU A 91 -12.45 -25.98 -5.78
C GLU A 91 -11.62 -24.78 -6.26
N VAL A 92 -11.26 -24.72 -7.56
CA VAL A 92 -10.51 -23.59 -8.12
C VAL A 92 -11.34 -22.29 -8.09
N GLN A 93 -12.65 -22.38 -8.32
CA GLN A 93 -13.54 -21.22 -8.19
C GLN A 93 -13.62 -20.71 -6.75
N ASP A 94 -13.70 -21.62 -5.77
CA ASP A 94 -13.68 -21.27 -4.36
C ASP A 94 -12.35 -20.60 -3.97
N ILE A 95 -11.21 -21.22 -4.32
CA ILE A 95 -9.87 -20.62 -4.09
C ILE A 95 -9.78 -19.24 -4.74
N SER A 96 -10.27 -19.09 -5.98
CA SER A 96 -10.27 -17.79 -6.67
C SER A 96 -11.13 -16.74 -5.95
N SER A 97 -12.27 -17.14 -5.38
CA SER A 97 -13.16 -16.24 -4.62
C SER A 97 -12.54 -15.86 -3.28
N GLN A 98 -11.81 -16.77 -2.62
CA GLN A 98 -11.13 -16.47 -1.37
C GLN A 98 -9.92 -15.54 -1.63
N LEU A 99 -9.08 -15.84 -2.63
CA LEU A 99 -7.93 -15.01 -3.00
C LEU A 99 -8.30 -13.61 -3.49
N SER A 100 -9.50 -13.40 -4.06
CA SER A 100 -9.95 -12.07 -4.46
C SER A 100 -10.37 -11.18 -3.29
N LYS A 101 -10.75 -11.79 -2.16
CA LYS A 101 -11.13 -11.08 -0.93
C LYS A 101 -9.94 -10.69 -0.07
N VAL A 102 -8.79 -11.35 -0.22
CA VAL A 102 -7.56 -11.02 0.52
C VAL A 102 -7.05 -9.64 0.10
N ARG A 103 -7.08 -8.66 1.01
CA ARG A 103 -6.41 -7.37 0.79
C ARG A 103 -4.97 -7.45 1.27
N PHE A 104 -4.12 -6.59 0.69
CA PHE A 104 -2.73 -6.47 1.14
C PHE A 104 -2.67 -6.04 2.62
N SER A 105 -3.61 -5.17 3.03
CA SER A 105 -3.71 -4.66 4.39
C SER A 105 -4.05 -5.71 5.46
N ASP A 106 -4.61 -6.86 5.05
CA ASP A 106 -5.00 -7.92 5.98
C ASP A 106 -3.85 -8.89 6.31
N ILE A 107 -2.88 -9.00 5.40
CA ILE A 107 -1.80 -9.99 5.49
C ILE A 107 -0.42 -9.37 5.75
N MET A 108 -0.33 -8.04 5.72
CA MET A 108 0.90 -7.35 6.06
C MET A 108 1.20 -7.48 7.56
N PRO A 109 2.46 -7.78 7.94
CA PRO A 109 2.88 -7.76 9.34
C PRO A 109 2.61 -6.39 9.95
N ARG A 110 2.21 -6.37 11.23
CA ARG A 110 2.08 -5.10 11.96
C ARG A 110 3.47 -4.52 12.19
N ASP A 111 3.63 -3.27 11.79
CA ASP A 111 4.85 -2.51 12.03
C ASP A 111 4.82 -1.95 13.46
N LEU A 112 5.36 -2.72 14.40
CA LEU A 112 5.38 -2.35 15.82
C LEU A 112 6.25 -1.13 16.11
N GLU A 113 7.24 -0.84 15.27
CA GLU A 113 8.13 0.32 15.39
C GLU A 113 7.40 1.58 14.94
N ALA A 114 6.73 1.53 13.79
CA ALA A 114 5.87 2.62 13.33
C ALA A 114 4.69 2.88 14.29
N GLU A 115 4.07 1.84 14.87
CA GLU A 115 2.99 1.99 15.86
C GLU A 115 3.49 2.65 17.17
N GLN A 116 4.69 2.31 17.62
CA GLN A 116 5.30 2.91 18.81
C GLN A 116 5.70 4.36 18.56
N HIS A 117 6.35 4.64 17.43
CA HIS A 117 6.73 5.99 17.04
C HIS A 117 5.51 6.91 16.87
N ALA A 118 4.43 6.42 16.26
CA ALA A 118 3.16 7.14 16.16
C ALA A 118 2.57 7.47 17.54
N ARG A 119 2.62 6.51 18.46
CA ARG A 119 2.14 6.69 19.84
C ARG A 119 2.97 7.72 20.61
N GLU A 120 4.28 7.66 20.47
CA GLU A 120 5.21 8.60 21.11
C GLU A 120 5.04 10.03 20.58
N HIS A 121 4.82 10.23 19.28
CA HIS A 121 4.52 11.55 18.71
C HIS A 121 3.19 12.14 19.20
N LEU A 122 2.12 11.32 19.25
CA LEU A 122 0.83 11.76 19.79
C LEU A 122 0.94 12.18 21.27
N GLU A 123 1.79 11.51 22.05
CA GLU A 123 2.03 11.81 23.46
C GLU A 123 2.96 13.03 23.66
N ALA A 124 3.93 13.24 22.78
CA ALA A 124 4.99 14.26 22.95
C ALA A 124 4.67 15.64 22.35
N GLU A 125 4.09 15.69 21.15
CA GLU A 125 3.90 16.95 20.42
C GLU A 125 2.41 17.36 20.29
N GLY A 126 1.48 16.44 20.54
CA GLY A 126 0.04 16.68 20.31
C GLY A 126 -0.31 16.96 18.84
N GLU A 127 0.67 16.82 17.94
CA GLU A 127 0.49 16.89 16.50
C GLU A 127 0.16 15.49 15.97
N GLU A 128 -0.98 15.38 15.29
CA GLU A 128 -1.40 14.17 14.60
C GLU A 128 -0.45 13.94 13.42
N LEU A 129 -0.08 12.68 13.16
CA LEU A 129 0.72 12.34 11.98
C LEU A 129 0.02 12.89 10.74
N ASP A 130 0.76 13.60 9.90
CA ASP A 130 0.29 14.04 8.57
C ASP A 130 0.12 12.81 7.68
N VAL A 131 -0.97 12.08 7.90
CA VAL A 131 -1.35 10.94 7.08
C VAL A 131 -1.81 11.51 5.75
N HIS A 132 -1.17 11.07 4.67
CA HIS A 132 -1.57 11.43 3.32
C HIS A 132 -3.09 11.23 3.15
N GLU A 133 -3.82 12.29 2.77
CA GLU A 133 -5.29 12.34 2.76
C GLU A 133 -5.91 11.14 2.01
N ASP A 134 -5.30 10.75 0.89
CA ASP A 134 -5.72 9.57 0.10
C ASP A 134 -5.62 8.24 0.86
N LEU A 135 -4.62 8.07 1.74
CA LEU A 135 -4.46 6.85 2.54
C LEU A 135 -5.52 6.80 3.64
N ALA A 136 -5.83 7.93 4.27
CA ALA A 136 -6.90 8.03 5.25
C ALA A 136 -8.27 7.69 4.61
N ALA A 137 -8.58 8.30 3.47
CA ALA A 137 -9.81 8.05 2.73
C ALA A 137 -9.96 6.56 2.31
N LYS A 138 -8.85 5.90 1.92
CA LYS A 138 -8.85 4.46 1.61
C LYS A 138 -9.18 3.60 2.83
N ARG A 139 -8.60 3.90 3.99
CA ARG A 139 -8.87 3.16 5.23
C ARG A 139 -10.33 3.29 5.67
N ASP A 140 -10.90 4.48 5.53
CA ASP A 140 -12.31 4.72 5.83
C ASP A 140 -13.23 3.94 4.89
N MET A 141 -12.92 3.94 3.59
CA MET A 141 -13.65 3.16 2.60
C MET A 141 -13.59 1.65 2.91
N GLU A 142 -12.42 1.12 3.24
CA GLU A 142 -12.25 -0.29 3.67
C GLU A 142 -13.11 -0.61 4.90
N GLY A 143 -13.17 0.31 5.88
CA GLY A 143 -14.02 0.16 7.06
C GLY A 143 -15.52 0.11 6.72
N ILE A 144 -15.97 0.95 5.78
CA ILE A 144 -17.35 0.95 5.30
C ILE A 144 -17.68 -0.36 4.58
N GLU A 145 -16.78 -0.86 3.74
CA GLU A 145 -16.94 -2.15 3.05
C GLU A 145 -17.07 -3.31 4.04
N ASP A 146 -16.28 -3.32 5.11
CA ASP A 146 -16.36 -4.33 6.16
C ASP A 146 -17.71 -4.27 6.91
N MET A 147 -18.19 -3.06 7.22
CA MET A 147 -19.51 -2.87 7.83
C MET A 147 -20.62 -3.38 6.89
N LEU A 148 -20.58 -3.04 5.61
CA LEU A 148 -21.54 -3.50 4.61
C LEU A 148 -21.53 -5.02 4.42
N ALA A 149 -20.34 -5.63 4.40
CA ALA A 149 -20.20 -7.08 4.34
C ALA A 149 -20.83 -7.76 5.57
N SER A 150 -20.66 -7.17 6.76
CA SER A 150 -21.27 -7.69 8.00
C SER A 150 -22.81 -7.59 8.00
N LEU A 151 -23.36 -6.53 7.41
CA LEU A 151 -24.81 -6.32 7.29
C LEU A 151 -25.43 -7.22 6.21
N SER A 152 -24.72 -7.42 5.11
CA SER A 152 -25.12 -8.32 4.01
C SER A 152 -25.17 -9.79 4.45
N ALA A 153 -24.30 -10.19 5.39
CA ALA A 153 -24.28 -11.55 5.97
C ALA A 153 -25.44 -11.82 6.97
N GLY A 154 -26.28 -10.83 7.27
CA GLY A 154 -27.34 -10.89 8.28
C GLY A 154 -28.64 -11.55 7.81
N ASN A 155 -28.66 -12.87 7.60
CA ASN A 155 -29.90 -13.67 7.73
C ASN A 155 -29.69 -15.19 7.95
N GLY A 156 -28.79 -15.59 8.86
CA GLY A 156 -28.88 -16.91 9.50
C GLY A 156 -27.65 -17.82 9.52
N LYS A 157 -26.44 -17.32 9.77
CA LYS A 157 -25.31 -18.19 10.11
C LYS A 157 -24.50 -17.67 11.29
N ILE A 158 -24.04 -18.63 12.10
CA ILE A 158 -23.36 -18.47 13.38
C ILE A 158 -22.05 -17.68 13.23
N ARG A 159 -21.72 -16.91 14.28
CA ARG A 159 -20.65 -15.93 14.53
C ARG A 159 -19.18 -16.34 14.21
N GLY A 160 -18.90 -17.09 13.15
CA GLY A 160 -17.56 -17.67 12.90
C GLY A 160 -16.90 -17.42 11.53
N GLU A 161 -17.57 -16.85 10.51
CA GLU A 161 -17.08 -16.94 9.11
C GLU A 161 -16.85 -15.59 8.38
N SER A 162 -16.77 -14.46 9.08
CA SER A 162 -16.37 -13.16 8.46
C SER A 162 -15.16 -12.53 9.14
N ALA A 163 -14.21 -13.35 9.59
CA ALA A 163 -12.92 -12.85 10.03
C ALA A 163 -12.13 -12.35 8.80
N ARG A 164 -11.39 -11.24 8.96
CA ARG A 164 -10.50 -10.75 7.90
C ARG A 164 -9.51 -11.86 7.51
N PRO A 165 -9.21 -12.04 6.22
CA PRO A 165 -8.30 -13.09 5.79
C PRO A 165 -6.94 -12.96 6.47
N THR A 166 -6.47 -14.04 7.09
CA THR A 166 -5.20 -14.08 7.81
C THR A 166 -4.06 -14.54 6.89
N PRO A 167 -2.78 -14.26 7.21
CA PRO A 167 -1.67 -14.82 6.46
C PRO A 167 -1.67 -16.36 6.46
N GLU A 168 -2.17 -16.99 7.53
CA GLU A 168 -2.35 -18.45 7.60
C GLU A 168 -3.38 -18.95 6.57
N ASP A 169 -4.46 -18.20 6.33
CA ASP A 169 -5.46 -18.54 5.31
C ASP A 169 -4.84 -18.52 3.90
N VAL A 170 -3.95 -17.57 3.62
CA VAL A 170 -3.22 -17.51 2.35
C VAL A 170 -2.29 -18.73 2.19
N GLN A 171 -1.61 -19.16 3.26
CA GLN A 171 -0.78 -20.37 3.24
C GLN A 171 -1.60 -21.64 3.03
N ALA A 172 -2.79 -21.72 3.63
CA ALA A 172 -3.74 -22.81 3.42
C ALA A 172 -4.22 -22.86 1.96
N LEU A 173 -4.56 -21.71 1.37
CA LEU A 173 -4.93 -21.58 -0.04
C LEU A 173 -3.80 -22.01 -0.98
N LYS A 174 -2.56 -21.60 -0.68
CA LYS A 174 -1.36 -22.03 -1.43
C LYS A 174 -1.19 -23.54 -1.40
N SER A 175 -1.38 -24.16 -0.24
CA SER A 175 -1.27 -25.61 -0.07
C SER A 175 -2.37 -26.37 -0.84
N ARG A 176 -3.62 -25.89 -0.77
CA ARG A 176 -4.75 -26.41 -1.56
C ARG A 176 -4.46 -26.33 -3.07
N LEU A 177 -3.95 -25.20 -3.53
CA LEU A 177 -3.58 -24.96 -4.92
C LEU A 177 -2.44 -25.88 -5.38
N GLY A 178 -1.43 -26.11 -4.52
CA GLY A 178 -0.35 -27.07 -4.79
C GLY A 178 -0.86 -28.51 -4.97
N ILE A 179 -1.81 -28.95 -4.14
CA ILE A 179 -2.43 -30.27 -4.27
C ILE A 179 -3.17 -30.41 -5.61
N LEU A 180 -3.92 -29.39 -6.02
CA LEU A 180 -4.62 -29.38 -7.32
C LEU A 180 -3.64 -29.40 -8.49
N SER A 181 -2.57 -28.61 -8.40
CA SER A 181 -1.53 -28.58 -9.43
C SER A 181 -0.88 -29.96 -9.62
N ASN A 182 -0.56 -30.63 -8.52
CA ASN A 182 -0.01 -31.99 -8.56
C ASN A 182 -0.98 -33.00 -9.16
N ARG A 183 -2.27 -32.88 -8.88
CA ARG A 183 -3.31 -33.74 -9.49
C ARG A 183 -3.43 -33.55 -11.00
N LEU A 184 -3.17 -32.34 -11.47
CA LEU A 184 -3.16 -31.99 -12.90
C LEU A 184 -1.79 -32.25 -13.57
N ALA A 185 -0.82 -32.80 -12.83
CA ALA A 185 0.57 -33.00 -13.27
C ALA A 185 1.23 -31.71 -13.79
N LEU A 186 0.86 -30.56 -13.21
CA LEU A 186 1.45 -29.27 -13.50
C LEU A 186 2.53 -28.96 -12.47
N ASP A 187 3.79 -28.93 -12.90
CA ASP A 187 4.91 -28.48 -12.07
C ASP A 187 4.92 -26.97 -12.00
N ILE A 188 4.39 -26.42 -10.91
CA ILE A 188 4.39 -24.98 -10.65
C ILE A 188 5.55 -24.65 -9.74
N ASN A 189 6.45 -23.79 -10.23
CA ASN A 189 7.53 -23.28 -9.40
C ASN A 189 7.00 -22.17 -8.47
N TRP A 190 6.81 -22.52 -7.21
CA TRP A 190 6.33 -21.61 -6.16
C TRP A 190 7.43 -20.71 -5.58
N SER A 191 8.69 -20.90 -6.00
CA SER A 191 9.86 -20.18 -5.49
C SER A 191 10.60 -19.50 -6.66
N CYS A 192 10.90 -18.21 -6.57
CA CYS A 192 12.12 -17.70 -7.20
C CYS A 192 12.89 -16.88 -6.21
#